data_AF-A0AAV6CN09-F1
#
_entry.id   AF-A0AAV6CN09-F1
#
_cell.length_a   1.000
_cell.length_b   1.000
_cell.length_c   1.000
_cell.angle_alpha   90.00
_cell.angle_beta   90.00
_cell.angle_gamma   90.00
#
_symmetry.space_group_name_H-M   'P 1'
#
loop_
_entity.id
_entity.type
_entity.pdbx_description
1 polymer ?
#
loop_
_entity_poly.entity_id
_entity_poly.type
_entity_poly.pdbx_seq_one_letter_code
_entity_poly.pdbx_strand_id
1 'polypeptide(L)'
;MLVFLPARPQETAAFFFRVLVAGLALLGNVIAASAAEEWEEALKKLPFKEGKFEFQKFKGPTALLRAFKGGEQLRGLIFLPGATDYIYFHQGTAFELPRVSRHVLGAITELTNRTSLQATFEAGFLFIHMPEEPLLARMQVRSAGAVEKLKAKAAPKDLLLLDQPWERFHGEALQATEVKVSPPAGDPKSFHFYRCYFRAHDLSSWELLKVLSLTMKAECIVEDEGVEFREIPHAAP
;
A
#
# COMPACT_ATOMS: atom_id res chain seq x y z
N MET A 1 71.93 -12.34 -5.26
CA MET A 1 71.22 -11.15 -4.72
C MET A 1 70.09 -10.82 -5.69
N LEU A 2 68.93 -10.38 -5.18
CA LEU A 2 67.62 -10.41 -5.86
C LEU A 2 67.63 -9.97 -7.34
N VAL A 3 67.17 -10.85 -8.24
CA VAL A 3 66.87 -10.54 -9.64
C VAL A 3 65.37 -10.26 -9.75
N PHE A 4 65.01 -9.04 -10.17
CA PHE A 4 63.62 -8.70 -10.49
C PHE A 4 63.20 -9.35 -11.80
N LEU A 5 62.14 -10.17 -11.77
CA LEU A 5 61.47 -10.68 -12.97
C LEU A 5 60.50 -9.61 -13.50
N PRO A 6 60.48 -9.32 -14.81
CA PRO A 6 59.47 -8.45 -15.40
C PRO A 6 58.09 -9.12 -15.40
N ALA A 7 57.06 -8.39 -14.95
CA ALA A 7 55.68 -8.86 -14.96
C ALA A 7 55.19 -9.12 -16.40
N ARG A 8 54.37 -10.16 -16.59
CA ARG A 8 53.93 -10.59 -17.93
C ARG A 8 52.85 -9.65 -18.49
N PRO A 9 52.97 -9.17 -19.75
CA PRO A 9 52.05 -8.18 -20.32
C PRO A 9 50.61 -8.66 -20.56
N GLN A 10 50.31 -9.95 -20.35
CA GLN A 10 48.94 -10.47 -20.42
C GLN A 10 48.11 -10.19 -19.15
N GLU A 11 48.75 -10.01 -17.99
CA GLU A 11 48.05 -9.78 -16.73
C GLU A 11 47.52 -8.34 -16.62
N THR A 12 48.24 -7.37 -17.19
CA THR A 12 47.85 -5.95 -17.20
C THR A 12 46.59 -5.72 -18.04
N ALA A 13 46.47 -6.32 -19.22
CA ALA A 13 45.29 -6.19 -20.08
C ALA A 13 44.01 -6.74 -19.42
N ALA A 14 44.11 -7.90 -18.77
CA ALA A 14 43.01 -8.51 -18.03
C ALA A 14 42.59 -7.67 -16.81
N PHE A 15 43.55 -7.02 -16.14
CA PHE A 15 43.29 -6.09 -15.03
C PHE A 15 42.51 -4.85 -15.50
N PHE A 16 42.98 -4.16 -16.55
CA PHE A 16 42.27 -2.98 -17.08
C PHE A 16 40.85 -3.30 -17.57
N PHE A 17 40.63 -4.45 -18.22
CA PHE A 17 39.29 -4.86 -18.64
C PHE A 17 38.35 -5.09 -17.44
N ARG A 18 38.83 -5.73 -16.36
CA ARG A 18 38.05 -5.92 -15.13
C ARG A 18 37.74 -4.61 -14.42
N VAL A 19 38.70 -3.67 -14.36
CA VAL A 19 38.48 -2.32 -13.81
C VAL A 19 37.47 -1.53 -14.65
N LEU A 20 37.52 -1.62 -15.98
CA LEU A 20 36.56 -0.96 -16.87
C LEU A 20 35.13 -1.51 -16.67
N VAL A 21 34.97 -2.84 -16.61
CA VAL A 21 33.66 -3.49 -16.36
C VAL A 21 33.12 -3.15 -14.97
N ALA A 22 33.97 -3.13 -13.93
CA ALA A 22 33.57 -2.69 -12.60
C ALA A 22 33.17 -1.20 -12.57
N GLY A 23 33.90 -0.33 -13.28
CA GLY A 23 33.57 1.09 -13.42
C GLY A 23 32.24 1.32 -14.15
N LEU A 24 31.98 0.57 -15.23
CA LEU A 24 30.70 0.59 -15.95
C LEU A 24 29.53 0.07 -15.10
N ALA A 25 29.74 -0.98 -14.31
CA ALA A 25 28.72 -1.48 -13.38
C ALA A 25 28.40 -0.47 -12.26
N LEU A 26 29.42 0.23 -11.74
CA LEU A 26 29.24 1.30 -10.75
C LEU A 26 28.53 2.52 -11.36
N LEU A 27 28.87 2.92 -12.58
CA LEU A 27 28.18 4.01 -13.31
C LEU A 27 26.72 3.67 -13.62
N GLY A 28 26.41 2.41 -13.97
CA GLY A 28 25.04 1.95 -14.20
C GLY A 28 24.13 2.14 -12.98
N ASN A 29 24.63 1.84 -11.79
CA ASN A 29 23.88 2.02 -10.54
C ASN A 29 23.66 3.50 -10.16
N VAL A 30 24.52 4.42 -10.59
CA VAL A 30 24.34 5.86 -10.33
C VAL A 30 23.27 6.47 -11.26
N ILE A 31 23.16 6.00 -12.51
CA ILE A 31 22.17 6.50 -13.48
C ILE A 31 20.78 5.89 -13.23
N ALA A 32 20.70 4.73 -12.56
CA ALA A 32 19.44 4.14 -12.10
C ALA A 32 18.81 4.86 -10.88
N ALA A 33 19.46 5.90 -10.34
CA ALA A 33 18.81 6.90 -9.49
C ALA A 33 17.89 7.80 -10.32
N SER A 34 16.87 7.20 -10.95
CA SER A 34 15.68 7.91 -11.39
C SER A 34 15.16 8.70 -10.20
N ALA A 35 14.96 10.00 -10.37
CA ALA A 35 14.45 10.88 -9.33
C ALA A 35 13.00 10.48 -9.02
N ALA A 36 12.85 9.54 -8.09
CA ALA A 36 11.58 9.12 -7.55
C ALA A 36 10.99 10.28 -6.73
N GLU A 37 10.26 11.17 -7.43
CA GLU A 37 9.43 12.35 -7.08
C GLU A 37 9.20 12.81 -5.63
N GLU A 38 9.26 11.93 -4.62
CA GLU A 38 8.69 12.08 -3.27
C GLU A 38 7.16 11.95 -3.27
N TRP A 39 6.63 11.12 -2.35
CA TRP A 39 5.19 10.82 -2.30
C TRP A 39 4.38 12.05 -1.88
N GLU A 40 4.98 12.96 -1.12
CA GLU A 40 4.45 14.27 -0.77
C GLU A 40 4.24 15.17 -2.00
N GLU A 41 5.18 15.20 -2.94
CA GLU A 41 5.08 15.99 -4.18
C GLU A 41 4.02 15.42 -5.12
N ALA A 42 3.94 14.09 -5.24
CA ALA A 42 2.85 13.43 -5.95
C ALA A 42 1.48 13.88 -5.39
N LEU A 43 1.32 13.94 -4.06
CA LEU A 43 0.09 14.38 -3.40
C LEU A 43 -0.15 15.91 -3.41
N LYS A 44 0.88 16.74 -3.60
CA LYS A 44 0.74 18.19 -3.85
C LYS A 44 0.15 18.47 -5.23
N LYS A 45 0.44 17.65 -6.23
CA LYS A 45 -0.07 17.78 -7.61
C LYS A 45 -1.54 17.40 -7.75
N LEU A 46 -2.10 16.60 -6.83
CA LEU A 46 -3.49 16.16 -6.88
C LEU A 46 -4.45 17.22 -6.29
N PRO A 47 -5.33 17.84 -7.09
CA PRO A 47 -6.17 18.94 -6.62
C PRO A 47 -7.33 18.45 -5.74
N PHE A 48 -7.46 19.04 -4.54
CA PHE A 48 -8.58 18.78 -3.63
C PHE A 48 -9.66 19.85 -3.81
N LYS A 49 -10.52 19.63 -4.82
CA LYS A 49 -11.45 20.65 -5.36
C LYS A 49 -12.55 21.09 -4.40
N GLU A 50 -12.89 20.27 -3.41
CA GLU A 50 -14.01 20.54 -2.49
C GLU A 50 -13.78 21.79 -1.63
N GLY A 51 -12.52 22.20 -1.42
CA GLY A 51 -12.14 23.45 -0.75
C GLY A 51 -12.44 23.53 0.75
N LYS A 52 -13.33 22.67 1.22
CA LYS A 52 -13.74 22.39 2.58
C LYS A 52 -13.62 20.89 2.80
N PHE A 53 -13.03 20.47 3.91
CA PHE A 53 -12.90 19.07 4.27
C PHE A 53 -13.86 18.74 5.41
N GLU A 54 -14.78 17.79 5.19
CA GLU A 54 -15.77 17.40 6.20
C GLU A 54 -15.34 16.09 6.89
N PHE A 55 -14.81 16.20 8.11
CA PHE A 55 -14.44 15.04 8.95
C PHE A 55 -15.62 14.10 9.27
N GLN A 56 -16.86 14.53 9.09
CA GLN A 56 -18.01 13.83 9.64
C GLN A 56 -18.33 12.53 8.88
N LYS A 57 -18.37 11.41 9.61
CA LYS A 57 -18.71 10.07 9.11
C LYS A 57 -17.76 9.61 8.00
N PHE A 58 -18.23 9.57 6.76
CA PHE A 58 -17.53 8.96 5.64
C PHE A 58 -17.13 9.97 4.55
N LYS A 59 -17.51 11.25 4.72
CA LYS A 59 -17.32 12.29 3.70
C LYS A 59 -15.85 12.57 3.41
N GLY A 60 -15.07 12.91 4.44
CA GLY A 60 -13.65 13.20 4.33
C GLY A 60 -12.82 12.08 3.69
N PRO A 61 -12.89 10.83 4.19
CA PRO A 61 -12.23 9.69 3.56
C PRO A 61 -12.68 9.48 2.10
N THR A 62 -13.99 9.57 1.82
CA THR A 62 -14.52 9.44 0.46
C THR A 62 -13.98 10.52 -0.49
N ALA A 63 -13.91 11.76 -0.03
CA ALA A 63 -13.38 12.88 -0.79
C ALA A 63 -11.88 12.69 -1.12
N LEU A 64 -11.07 12.33 -0.11
CA LEU A 64 -9.65 12.04 -0.27
C LEU A 64 -9.41 10.90 -1.26
N LEU A 65 -10.10 9.77 -1.08
CA LEU A 65 -9.93 8.59 -1.94
C LEU A 65 -10.42 8.85 -3.39
N ARG A 66 -11.41 9.73 -3.60
CA ARG A 66 -11.84 10.16 -4.94
C ARG A 66 -10.87 11.13 -5.60
N ALA A 67 -10.32 12.08 -4.84
CA ALA A 67 -9.30 13.03 -5.30
C ALA A 67 -7.94 12.35 -5.54
N PHE A 68 -7.63 11.30 -4.79
CA PHE A 68 -6.44 10.49 -4.96
C PHE A 68 -6.39 9.81 -6.34
N LYS A 69 -5.19 9.82 -6.91
CA LYS A 69 -4.79 9.12 -8.13
C LYS A 69 -3.40 8.57 -7.87
N GLY A 70 -3.25 7.26 -7.92
CA GLY A 70 -1.95 6.63 -7.73
C GLY A 70 -1.01 6.89 -8.91
N GLY A 71 0.27 6.62 -8.67
CA GLY A 71 1.34 6.61 -9.64
C GLY A 71 2.41 5.61 -9.23
N GLU A 72 3.56 5.62 -9.91
CA GLU A 72 4.62 4.60 -9.74
C GLU A 72 5.11 4.45 -8.29
N GLN A 73 5.25 5.57 -7.57
CA GLN A 73 5.75 5.57 -6.19
C GLN A 73 4.64 5.43 -5.15
N LEU A 74 3.57 6.21 -5.29
CA LEU A 74 2.42 6.17 -4.39
C LEU A 74 1.27 5.47 -5.10
N ARG A 75 1.24 4.15 -4.98
CA ARG A 75 0.27 3.27 -5.64
C ARG A 75 -1.07 3.21 -4.91
N GLY A 76 -1.13 3.52 -3.61
CA GLY A 76 -2.39 3.55 -2.87
C GLY A 76 -2.46 4.48 -1.67
N LEU A 77 -3.69 4.91 -1.36
CA LEU A 77 -4.08 5.61 -0.14
C LEU A 77 -5.08 4.71 0.61
N ILE A 78 -4.74 4.33 1.84
CA ILE A 78 -5.43 3.28 2.61
C ILE A 78 -5.78 3.86 3.99
N PHE A 79 -7.05 3.80 4.39
CA PHE A 79 -7.45 4.07 5.78
C PHE A 79 -7.55 2.73 6.51
N LEU A 80 -6.80 2.57 7.60
CA LEU A 80 -6.92 1.40 8.47
C LEU A 80 -8.17 1.51 9.37
N PRO A 81 -8.73 0.39 9.86
CA PRO A 81 -10.10 0.42 10.38
C PRO A 81 -10.25 1.30 11.63
N GLY A 82 -9.24 1.38 12.50
CA GLY A 82 -9.21 2.29 13.64
C GLY A 82 -9.26 3.77 13.23
N ALA A 83 -8.59 4.16 12.15
CA ALA A 83 -8.80 5.49 11.56
C ALA A 83 -10.23 5.68 11.02
N THR A 84 -10.81 4.68 10.37
CA THR A 84 -12.20 4.78 9.86
C THR A 84 -13.23 4.87 10.99
N ASP A 85 -13.03 4.11 12.07
CA ASP A 85 -13.88 4.12 13.26
C ASP A 85 -13.73 5.44 14.02
N TYR A 86 -12.49 5.94 14.18
CA TYR A 86 -12.21 7.25 14.75
C TYR A 86 -12.98 8.33 13.98
N ILE A 87 -12.81 8.43 12.66
CA ILE A 87 -13.49 9.44 11.84
C ILE A 87 -15.02 9.26 11.88
N TYR A 88 -15.52 8.03 11.95
CA TYR A 88 -16.95 7.75 12.03
C TYR A 88 -17.60 8.27 13.33
N PHE A 89 -16.95 8.04 14.47
CA PHE A 89 -17.47 8.45 15.78
C PHE A 89 -17.05 9.87 16.20
N HIS A 90 -16.00 10.43 15.61
CA HIS A 90 -15.50 11.76 15.95
C HIS A 90 -16.50 12.85 15.51
N GLN A 91 -16.94 13.66 16.47
CA GLN A 91 -17.89 14.77 16.25
C GLN A 91 -17.19 16.03 15.67
N GLY A 92 -16.26 15.83 14.73
CA GLY A 92 -15.45 16.89 14.16
C GLY A 92 -16.26 17.84 13.28
N THR A 93 -16.02 19.14 13.45
CA THR A 93 -16.51 20.17 12.53
C THR A 93 -15.68 20.18 11.26
N ALA A 94 -16.32 20.44 10.12
CA ALA A 94 -15.63 20.62 8.86
C ALA A 94 -14.78 21.91 8.88
N PHE A 95 -13.66 21.91 8.17
CA PHE A 95 -12.76 23.06 8.06
C PHE A 95 -12.50 23.45 6.60
N GLU A 96 -12.15 24.71 6.36
CA GLU A 96 -11.78 25.19 5.03
C GLU A 96 -10.29 25.01 4.79
N LEU A 97 -9.93 24.53 3.60
CA LEU A 97 -8.54 24.45 3.16
C LEU A 97 -8.13 25.80 2.54
N PRO A 98 -7.07 26.46 3.06
CA PRO A 98 -6.48 27.65 2.45
C PRO A 98 -6.20 27.39 0.98
N ARG A 99 -6.38 28.40 0.10
CA ARG A 99 -6.27 28.22 -1.36
C ARG A 99 -4.97 27.55 -1.80
N VAL A 100 -3.86 27.87 -1.12
CA VAL A 100 -2.53 27.29 -1.36
C VAL A 100 -2.43 25.80 -1.01
N SER A 101 -3.26 25.31 -0.09
CA SER A 101 -3.27 23.93 0.42
C SER A 101 -4.41 23.08 -0.14
N ARG A 102 -5.07 23.50 -1.24
CA ARG A 102 -6.20 22.77 -1.88
C ARG A 102 -5.72 21.61 -2.76
N HIS A 103 -4.91 20.74 -2.17
CA HIS A 103 -4.38 19.52 -2.76
C HIS A 103 -4.47 18.37 -1.75
N VAL A 104 -4.33 17.12 -2.21
CA VAL A 104 -4.54 15.92 -1.37
C VAL A 104 -3.59 15.91 -0.16
N LEU A 105 -2.32 16.29 -0.32
CA LEU A 105 -1.40 16.39 0.82
C LEU A 105 -1.93 17.38 1.88
N GLY A 106 -2.41 18.57 1.50
CA GLY A 106 -2.87 19.58 2.44
C GLY A 106 -4.11 19.14 3.22
N ALA A 107 -5.01 18.40 2.58
CA ALA A 107 -6.14 17.75 3.24
C ALA A 107 -5.69 16.67 4.25
N ILE A 108 -4.66 15.88 3.93
CA ILE A 108 -4.09 14.87 4.85
C ILE A 108 -3.34 15.54 6.01
N THR A 109 -2.52 16.57 5.74
CA THR A 109 -1.79 17.31 6.78
C THR A 109 -2.75 17.96 7.78
N GLU A 110 -3.83 18.59 7.33
CA GLU A 110 -4.83 19.15 8.24
C GLU A 110 -5.63 18.06 8.99
N LEU A 111 -5.84 16.88 8.39
CA LEU A 111 -6.42 15.71 9.06
C LEU A 111 -5.52 15.23 10.22
N THR A 112 -4.23 15.00 9.97
CA THR A 112 -3.28 14.54 10.99
C THR A 112 -2.99 15.60 12.05
N ASN A 113 -2.97 16.89 11.69
CA ASN A 113 -2.74 17.98 12.64
C ASN A 113 -3.90 18.22 13.62
N ARG A 114 -5.12 17.81 13.26
CA ARG A 114 -6.36 18.07 14.05
C ARG A 114 -6.90 16.84 14.78
N THR A 115 -6.30 15.68 14.56
CA THR A 115 -6.77 14.40 15.09
C THR A 115 -5.61 13.61 15.68
N SER A 116 -5.89 12.44 16.25
CA SER A 116 -4.86 11.49 16.69
C SER A 116 -4.33 10.61 15.55
N LEU A 117 -4.80 10.81 14.31
CA LEU A 117 -4.43 9.98 13.17
C LEU A 117 -3.03 10.32 12.66
N GLN A 118 -2.36 9.28 12.19
CA GLN A 118 -1.04 9.37 11.55
C GLN A 118 -1.16 9.05 10.05
N ALA A 119 -0.19 9.54 9.29
CA ALA A 119 -0.03 9.25 7.87
C ALA A 119 1.38 8.67 7.65
N THR A 120 1.47 7.38 7.32
CA THR A 120 2.75 6.66 7.18
C THR A 120 2.88 6.07 5.78
N PHE A 121 3.97 6.39 5.09
CA PHE A 121 4.28 5.84 3.78
C PHE A 121 5.16 4.59 3.90
N GLU A 122 4.68 3.45 3.41
CA GLU A 122 5.41 2.18 3.42
C GLU A 122 5.11 1.36 2.14
N ALA A 123 6.16 0.80 1.51
CA ALA A 123 6.07 -0.09 0.34
C ALA A 123 5.25 0.44 -0.87
N GLY A 124 5.13 1.75 -1.01
CA GLY A 124 4.36 2.43 -2.05
C GLY A 124 2.90 2.74 -1.68
N PHE A 125 2.54 2.62 -0.40
CA PHE A 125 1.22 2.90 0.13
C PHE A 125 1.29 3.97 1.21
N LEU A 126 0.35 4.92 1.20
CA LEU A 126 0.14 5.84 2.32
C LEU A 126 -1.00 5.31 3.18
N PHE A 127 -0.67 4.94 4.41
CA PHE A 127 -1.61 4.48 5.42
C PHE A 127 -2.07 5.66 6.29
N ILE A 128 -3.38 5.83 6.45
CA ILE A 128 -3.99 6.69 7.46
C ILE A 128 -4.50 5.77 8.59
N HIS A 129 -3.94 5.92 9.79
CA HIS A 129 -4.12 4.94 10.87
C HIS A 129 -4.11 5.59 12.26
N MET A 130 -4.60 4.86 13.27
CA MET A 130 -4.31 5.20 14.67
C MET A 130 -2.87 4.79 15.05
N PRO A 131 -2.21 5.45 16.02
CA PRO A 131 -0.81 5.16 16.38
C PRO A 131 -0.54 3.70 16.79
N GLU A 132 -1.55 3.02 17.34
CA GLU A 132 -1.48 1.64 17.83
C GLU A 132 -1.80 0.58 16.76
N GLU A 133 -2.18 0.99 15.54
CA GLU A 133 -2.55 0.03 14.48
C GLU A 133 -1.32 -0.58 13.77
N PRO A 134 -1.30 -1.91 13.56
CA PRO A 134 -0.22 -2.56 12.82
C PRO A 134 -0.32 -2.24 11.33
N LEU A 135 0.77 -1.77 10.73
CA LEU A 135 0.90 -1.55 9.29
C LEU A 135 1.25 -2.84 8.51
N LEU A 136 1.62 -3.91 9.24
CA LEU A 136 1.96 -5.21 8.67
C LEU A 136 0.73 -6.13 8.62
N ALA A 137 0.36 -6.57 7.41
CA ALA A 137 -0.73 -7.51 7.18
C ALA A 137 -0.46 -8.86 7.86
N ARG A 138 -1.50 -9.46 8.47
CA ARG A 138 -1.38 -10.78 9.12
C ARG A 138 -1.56 -11.88 8.08
N MET A 139 -0.46 -12.21 7.40
CA MET A 139 -0.43 -13.21 6.34
C MET A 139 0.11 -14.54 6.86
N GLN A 140 -0.65 -15.63 6.72
CA GLN A 140 -0.14 -16.99 6.95
C GLN A 140 0.08 -17.70 5.60
N VAL A 141 1.34 -17.90 5.23
CA VAL A 141 1.71 -18.60 4.00
C VAL A 141 1.87 -20.10 4.30
N ARG A 142 1.01 -20.94 3.71
CA ARG A 142 1.16 -22.41 3.76
C ARG A 142 1.65 -23.00 2.44
N SER A 143 1.40 -22.32 1.31
CA SER A 143 2.05 -22.63 0.03
C SER A 143 2.84 -21.43 -0.50
N ALA A 144 4.17 -21.59 -0.62
CA ALA A 144 5.02 -20.62 -1.30
C ALA A 144 4.71 -20.55 -2.81
N GLY A 145 4.34 -21.68 -3.43
CA GLY A 145 3.96 -21.74 -4.85
C GLY A 145 2.70 -20.93 -5.16
N ALA A 146 1.71 -20.94 -4.26
CA ALA A 146 0.53 -20.08 -4.35
C ALA A 146 0.90 -18.59 -4.25
N VAL A 147 1.79 -18.22 -3.32
CA VAL A 147 2.25 -16.84 -3.15
C VAL A 147 2.99 -16.31 -4.39
N GLU A 148 3.88 -17.09 -5.01
CA GLU A 148 4.57 -16.64 -6.22
C GLU A 148 3.60 -16.46 -7.40
N LYS A 149 2.59 -17.32 -7.55
CA LYS A 149 1.50 -17.11 -8.52
C LYS A 149 0.74 -15.80 -8.25
N LEU A 150 0.40 -15.53 -6.99
CA LEU A 150 -0.32 -14.31 -6.59
C LEU A 150 0.50 -13.03 -6.72
N LYS A 151 1.83 -13.10 -6.62
CA LYS A 151 2.75 -11.98 -6.91
C LYS A 151 2.86 -11.72 -8.42
N ALA A 152 2.93 -12.77 -9.23
CA ALA A 152 3.04 -12.67 -10.68
C ALA A 152 1.73 -12.22 -11.36
N LYS A 153 0.59 -12.43 -10.71
CA LYS A 153 -0.73 -12.06 -11.22
C LYS A 153 -1.11 -10.62 -10.83
N ALA A 154 -1.60 -9.87 -11.80
CA ALA A 154 -2.17 -8.53 -11.58
C ALA A 154 -3.61 -8.60 -11.07
N ALA A 155 -3.95 -7.69 -10.15
CA ALA A 155 -5.30 -7.38 -9.70
C ALA A 155 -5.91 -6.24 -10.57
N PRO A 156 -7.14 -5.77 -10.30
CA PRO A 156 -7.72 -4.61 -11.00
C PRO A 156 -6.83 -3.35 -10.92
N LYS A 157 -6.72 -2.62 -12.03
CA LYS A 157 -5.77 -1.49 -12.20
C LYS A 157 -6.07 -0.22 -11.38
N ASP A 158 -7.33 0.00 -11.03
CA ASP A 158 -7.79 1.11 -10.17
C ASP A 158 -8.94 0.56 -9.33
N LEU A 159 -8.64 0.22 -8.08
CA LEU A 159 -9.60 -0.31 -7.12
C LEU A 159 -9.92 0.76 -6.09
N LEU A 160 -11.18 1.17 -6.01
CA LEU A 160 -11.71 2.13 -5.05
C LEU A 160 -12.78 1.45 -4.19
N LEU A 161 -12.45 1.13 -2.94
CA LEU A 161 -13.40 0.64 -1.94
C LEU A 161 -13.73 1.76 -0.95
N LEU A 162 -15.03 1.98 -0.75
CA LEU A 162 -15.62 3.03 0.09
C LEU A 162 -16.79 2.42 0.86
N ASP A 163 -16.61 2.08 2.13
CA ASP A 163 -17.67 1.49 2.98
C ASP A 163 -18.28 0.18 2.45
N GLN A 164 -17.49 -0.64 1.75
CA GLN A 164 -18.04 -1.82 1.09
C GLN A 164 -18.04 -3.05 2.02
N PRO A 165 -19.12 -3.86 2.00
CA PRO A 165 -19.20 -5.10 2.77
C PRO A 165 -18.45 -6.24 2.07
N TRP A 166 -18.28 -7.36 2.78
CA TRP A 166 -17.62 -8.57 2.29
C TRP A 166 -18.08 -8.99 0.89
N GLU A 167 -19.39 -9.02 0.64
CA GLU A 167 -20.00 -9.51 -0.60
C GLU A 167 -19.40 -8.86 -1.86
N ARG A 168 -19.05 -7.57 -1.78
CA ARG A 168 -18.53 -6.84 -2.94
C ARG A 168 -17.08 -7.19 -3.22
N PHE A 169 -16.22 -7.18 -2.21
CA PHE A 169 -14.80 -7.45 -2.42
C PHE A 169 -14.47 -8.96 -2.39
N HIS A 170 -15.39 -9.82 -1.95
CA HIS A 170 -15.32 -11.27 -2.19
C HIS A 170 -15.19 -11.56 -3.69
N GLY A 171 -15.94 -10.84 -4.53
CA GLY A 171 -15.80 -10.89 -5.98
C GLY A 171 -14.41 -10.43 -6.47
N GLU A 172 -13.92 -9.31 -5.97
CA GLU A 172 -12.58 -8.77 -6.30
C GLU A 172 -11.47 -9.75 -5.88
N ALA A 173 -11.60 -10.36 -4.69
CA ALA A 173 -10.66 -11.34 -4.17
C ALA A 173 -10.71 -12.66 -4.97
N LEU A 174 -11.90 -13.15 -5.34
CA LEU A 174 -12.07 -14.30 -6.23
C LEU A 174 -11.41 -14.03 -7.60
N GLN A 175 -11.68 -12.87 -8.20
CA GLN A 175 -11.10 -12.49 -9.49
C GLN A 175 -9.57 -12.38 -9.41
N ALA A 176 -9.04 -11.71 -8.39
CA ALA A 176 -7.60 -11.56 -8.19
C ALA A 176 -6.92 -12.90 -7.91
N THR A 177 -7.54 -13.81 -7.16
CA THR A 177 -6.89 -15.07 -6.74
C THR A 177 -7.11 -16.24 -7.70
N GLU A 178 -8.23 -16.30 -8.42
CA GLU A 178 -8.68 -17.45 -9.24
C GLU A 178 -8.77 -18.80 -8.49
N VAL A 179 -8.78 -18.75 -7.16
CA VAL A 179 -8.96 -19.90 -6.27
C VAL A 179 -10.13 -19.66 -5.31
N LYS A 180 -10.45 -20.65 -4.47
CA LYS A 180 -11.55 -20.50 -3.51
C LYS A 180 -11.22 -19.44 -2.47
N VAL A 181 -12.03 -18.38 -2.36
CA VAL A 181 -11.96 -17.41 -1.26
C VAL A 181 -13.00 -17.73 -0.21
N SER A 182 -12.56 -17.91 1.03
CA SER A 182 -13.40 -18.18 2.21
C SER A 182 -13.30 -17.04 3.23
N PRO A 183 -14.35 -16.73 4.00
CA PRO A 183 -15.70 -17.29 3.92
C PRO A 183 -16.43 -16.90 2.61
N PRO A 184 -17.44 -17.65 2.15
CA PRO A 184 -18.22 -17.24 0.99
C PRO A 184 -19.07 -15.98 1.29
N ALA A 185 -19.45 -15.24 0.25
CA ALA A 185 -20.40 -14.12 0.36
C ALA A 185 -21.70 -14.55 1.08
N GLY A 186 -22.18 -13.73 2.04
CA GLY A 186 -23.37 -14.03 2.84
C GLY A 186 -23.19 -15.05 3.98
N ASP A 187 -22.00 -15.61 4.21
CA ASP A 187 -21.72 -16.44 5.39
C ASP A 187 -21.70 -15.55 6.66
N PRO A 188 -22.34 -15.94 7.78
CA PRO A 188 -22.30 -15.18 9.03
C PRO A 188 -20.88 -14.87 9.54
N LYS A 189 -19.87 -15.70 9.24
CA LYS A 189 -18.46 -15.43 9.59
C LYS A 189 -17.88 -14.23 8.85
N SER A 190 -18.49 -13.82 7.74
CA SER A 190 -18.06 -12.67 6.95
C SER A 190 -18.59 -11.33 7.45
N PHE A 191 -19.56 -11.34 8.37
CA PHE A 191 -20.23 -10.12 8.87
C PHE A 191 -19.27 -9.17 9.61
N HIS A 192 -18.08 -9.64 9.97
CA HIS A 192 -17.02 -8.89 10.64
C HIS A 192 -16.08 -8.19 9.64
N PHE A 193 -16.18 -8.50 8.34
CA PHE A 193 -15.36 -7.92 7.27
C PHE A 193 -16.10 -6.81 6.52
N TYR A 194 -16.15 -5.63 7.14
CA TYR A 194 -16.80 -4.43 6.62
C TYR A 194 -15.89 -3.20 6.76
N ARG A 195 -16.28 -2.05 6.17
CA ARG A 195 -15.53 -0.78 6.20
C ARG A 195 -14.14 -0.82 5.55
N CYS A 196 -14.00 -1.45 4.39
CA CYS A 196 -12.82 -1.23 3.55
C CYS A 196 -12.84 0.20 2.97
N TYR A 197 -11.84 1.02 3.31
CA TYR A 197 -11.63 2.38 2.80
C TYR A 197 -10.24 2.53 2.19
N PHE A 198 -10.13 2.29 0.89
CA PHE A 198 -8.88 2.55 0.18
C PHE A 198 -9.10 2.84 -1.30
N ARG A 199 -8.07 3.43 -1.90
CA ARG A 199 -7.89 3.45 -3.34
C ARG A 199 -6.47 3.03 -3.66
N ALA A 200 -6.33 2.08 -4.56
CA ALA A 200 -5.04 1.54 -4.94
C ALA A 200 -4.99 1.18 -6.44
N HIS A 201 -3.78 1.23 -6.99
CA HIS A 201 -3.51 1.11 -8.41
C HIS A 201 -2.42 0.07 -8.68
N ASP A 202 -2.52 -0.61 -9.82
CA ASP A 202 -1.53 -1.57 -10.34
C ASP A 202 -0.97 -2.54 -9.28
N LEU A 203 -1.88 -3.14 -8.51
CA LEU A 203 -1.56 -4.13 -7.49
C LEU A 203 -1.33 -5.50 -8.12
N SER A 204 -0.39 -6.26 -7.55
CA SER A 204 -0.44 -7.72 -7.64
C SER A 204 -1.60 -8.27 -6.79
N SER A 205 -2.08 -9.47 -7.12
CA SER A 205 -3.11 -10.16 -6.31
C SER A 205 -2.64 -10.37 -4.87
N TRP A 206 -1.35 -10.63 -4.66
CA TRP A 206 -0.73 -10.72 -3.33
C TRP A 206 -0.82 -9.39 -2.56
N GLU A 207 -0.60 -8.26 -3.22
CA GLU A 207 -0.75 -6.94 -2.59
C GLU A 207 -2.19 -6.62 -2.25
N LEU A 208 -3.14 -6.96 -3.12
CA LEU A 208 -4.57 -6.81 -2.80
C LEU A 208 -4.94 -7.59 -1.53
N LEU A 209 -4.50 -8.85 -1.40
CA LEU A 209 -4.78 -9.65 -0.19
C LEU A 209 -4.18 -9.03 1.09
N LYS A 210 -2.97 -8.47 1.02
CA LYS A 210 -2.37 -7.73 2.15
C LYS A 210 -3.18 -6.50 2.53
N VAL A 211 -3.58 -5.69 1.54
CA VAL A 211 -4.39 -4.48 1.78
C VAL A 211 -5.74 -4.85 2.40
N LEU A 212 -6.41 -5.87 1.88
CA LEU A 212 -7.66 -6.39 2.45
C LEU A 212 -7.46 -6.87 3.90
N SER A 213 -6.47 -7.73 4.16
CA SER A 213 -6.12 -8.20 5.53
C SER A 213 -5.99 -7.03 6.52
N LEU A 214 -5.31 -5.96 6.12
CA LEU A 214 -5.16 -4.74 6.92
C LEU A 214 -6.49 -3.99 7.10
N THR A 215 -7.21 -3.68 6.02
CA THR A 215 -8.45 -2.88 6.06
C THR A 215 -9.67 -3.63 6.63
N MET A 216 -9.53 -4.90 7.00
CA MET A 216 -10.57 -5.69 7.65
C MET A 216 -10.18 -6.16 9.06
N LYS A 217 -8.95 -5.87 9.53
CA LYS A 217 -8.38 -6.51 10.74
C LYS A 217 -8.54 -8.05 10.69
N ALA A 218 -8.18 -8.63 9.54
CA ALA A 218 -8.32 -10.06 9.26
C ALA A 218 -6.94 -10.73 9.10
N GLU A 219 -6.81 -11.96 9.59
CA GLU A 219 -5.74 -12.87 9.17
C GLU A 219 -6.08 -13.42 7.78
N CYS A 220 -5.12 -13.42 6.85
CA CYS A 220 -5.26 -13.97 5.52
C CYS A 220 -4.32 -15.17 5.35
N ILE A 221 -4.90 -16.36 5.22
CA ILE A 221 -4.20 -17.64 5.06
C ILE A 221 -4.18 -17.97 3.56
N VAL A 222 -3.02 -18.34 3.03
CA VAL A 222 -2.83 -18.66 1.60
C VAL A 222 -2.29 -20.08 1.42
N GLU A 223 -3.07 -20.89 0.71
CA GLU A 223 -2.84 -22.31 0.42
C GLU A 223 -2.92 -22.56 -1.11
N ASP A 224 -2.62 -23.78 -1.58
CA ASP A 224 -2.61 -24.07 -3.01
C ASP A 224 -3.98 -23.98 -3.70
N GLU A 225 -5.06 -24.32 -2.99
CA GLU A 225 -6.43 -24.38 -3.54
C GLU A 225 -7.32 -23.22 -3.08
N GLY A 226 -6.81 -22.30 -2.25
CA GLY A 226 -7.64 -21.24 -1.70
C GLY A 226 -6.95 -20.23 -0.82
N VAL A 227 -7.73 -19.19 -0.51
CA VAL A 227 -7.41 -18.13 0.44
C VAL A 227 -8.51 -18.09 1.49
N GLU A 228 -8.15 -18.03 2.76
CA GLU A 228 -9.08 -17.94 3.88
C GLU A 228 -8.82 -16.65 4.67
N PHE A 229 -9.85 -15.83 4.83
CA PHE A 229 -9.85 -14.70 5.75
C PHE A 229 -10.50 -15.10 7.07
N ARG A 230 -9.82 -14.82 8.18
CA ARG A 230 -10.31 -15.06 9.54
C ARG A 230 -10.33 -13.76 10.33
N GLU A 231 -11.35 -13.58 11.15
CA GLU A 231 -11.35 -12.51 12.15
C GLU A 231 -10.15 -12.70 13.08
N ILE A 232 -9.38 -11.63 13.30
CA ILE A 232 -8.34 -11.64 14.33
C ILE A 232 -9.07 -11.65 15.69
N PRO A 233 -8.86 -12.66 16.56
CA PRO A 233 -9.44 -12.64 17.88
C PRO A 233 -9.01 -11.37 18.60
N HIS A 234 -9.98 -10.57 19.06
CA HIS A 234 -9.69 -9.55 20.04
C HIS A 234 -9.02 -10.22 21.24
N ALA A 235 -7.81 -9.79 21.59
CA ALA A 235 -7.27 -10.09 22.90
C ALA A 235 -8.30 -9.57 23.92
N ALA A 236 -8.81 -10.45 24.77
CA ALA A 236 -9.71 -10.03 25.84
C ALA A 236 -8.97 -8.98 26.71
N PRO A 237 -9.62 -7.87 27.09
CA PRO A 237 -9.03 -6.86 27.95
C PRO A 237 -8.71 -7.39 29.35
#